data_AF-A0A174VKX7-F1
#
_entry.id   AF-A0A174VKX7-F1
#
_cell.length_a   1.000
_cell.length_b   1.000
_cell.length_c   1.000
_cell.angle_alpha   90.00
_cell.angle_beta   90.00
_cell.angle_gamma   90.00
#
_symmetry.space_group_name_H-M   'P 1'
#
loop_
_entity.id
_entity.type
_entity.pdbx_description
1 polymer ?
#
loop_
_entity_poly.entity_id
_entity_poly.type
_entity_poly.pdbx_seq_one_letter_code
_entity_poly.pdbx_strand_id
1 'polypeptide(L)'
;MKKINLRELYPDVYTTDFFVDVTEEVMETIRAAERAEAAYERKMYRYKAQYSLDCENGIENAVLLKPQTPEMLLEEKQFQE
;
A
#
# COMPACT_ATOMS: atom_id res chain seq x y z
N MET A 1 -15.72 27.27 -10.77
CA MET A 1 -14.70 26.30 -11.23
C MET A 1 -13.47 26.50 -10.36
N LYS A 2 -12.87 25.40 -9.90
CA LYS A 2 -11.71 25.40 -9.01
C LYS A 2 -10.52 24.88 -9.79
N LYS A 3 -9.37 25.51 -9.63
CA LYS A 3 -8.15 25.11 -10.32
C LYS A 3 -7.36 24.17 -9.41
N ILE A 4 -7.03 22.97 -9.90
CA ILE A 4 -6.23 21.97 -9.17
C ILE A 4 -4.93 21.71 -9.91
N ASN A 5 -3.86 21.36 -9.18
CA ASN A 5 -2.60 20.92 -9.75
C ASN A 5 -2.56 19.39 -9.80
N LEU A 6 -2.48 18.80 -10.99
CA LEU A 6 -2.43 17.35 -11.15
C LEU A 6 -1.12 16.73 -10.68
N ARG A 7 -0.04 17.51 -10.61
CA ARG A 7 1.24 17.04 -10.05
C ARG A 7 1.13 16.63 -8.59
N GLU A 8 0.30 17.33 -7.82
CA GLU A 8 0.11 17.04 -6.40
C GLU A 8 -0.62 15.70 -6.19
N LEU A 9 -1.55 15.37 -7.10
CA LEU A 9 -2.35 14.15 -7.04
C LEU A 9 -1.66 12.94 -7.68
N TYR A 10 -0.94 13.17 -8.78
CA TYR A 10 -0.29 12.13 -9.59
C TYR A 10 1.14 12.53 -9.97
N PRO A 11 2.06 12.58 -8.99
CA PRO A 11 3.44 13.03 -9.22
C PRO A 11 4.22 12.14 -10.18
N ASP A 12 3.89 10.84 -10.25
CA ASP A 12 4.56 9.88 -11.14
C ASP A 12 4.22 10.11 -12.62
N VAL A 13 3.05 10.71 -12.89
CA VAL A 13 2.56 10.95 -14.26
C VAL A 13 2.87 12.38 -14.70
N TYR A 14 2.70 13.36 -13.80
CA TYR A 14 2.91 14.78 -14.10
C TYR A 14 4.15 15.29 -13.36
N THR A 15 5.27 15.41 -14.09
CA THR A 15 6.55 15.89 -13.52
C THR A 15 6.61 17.40 -13.35
N THR A 16 5.79 18.15 -14.11
CA THR A 16 5.67 19.61 -14.04
C THR A 16 4.29 20.02 -13.54
N ASP A 17 4.19 21.24 -13.00
CA ASP A 17 2.91 21.77 -12.53
C ASP A 17 1.91 21.87 -13.70
N PHE A 18 0.79 21.16 -13.57
CA PHE A 18 -0.24 21.10 -14.59
C PHE A 18 -1.59 21.40 -13.97
N PHE A 19 -2.16 22.55 -14.36
CA PHE A 19 -3.38 23.04 -13.74
C PHE A 19 -4.61 22.77 -14.59
N VAL A 20 -5.65 22.21 -13.97
CA VAL A 20 -6.94 21.92 -14.60
C VAL A 20 -8.06 22.62 -13.83
N ASP A 21 -8.99 23.20 -14.58
CA ASP A 21 -10.22 23.73 -14.02
C ASP A 21 -11.25 22.61 -13.87
N VAL A 22 -11.65 22.39 -12.63
CA VAL A 22 -12.51 21.30 -12.19
C VAL A 22 -13.78 21.88 -11.58
N THR A 23 -14.88 21.12 -11.66
CA THR A 23 -16.17 21.49 -11.05
C THR A 23 -16.10 21.37 -9.52
N GLU A 24 -17.02 22.04 -8.83
CA GLU A 24 -17.04 21.99 -7.35
C GLU A 24 -17.28 20.57 -6.83
N GLU A 25 -18.15 19.80 -7.50
CA GLU A 25 -18.47 18.42 -7.14
C GLU A 25 -17.23 17.53 -7.11
N VAL A 26 -16.38 17.60 -8.14
CA VAL A 26 -15.16 16.78 -8.20
C VAL A 26 -14.13 17.24 -7.17
N MET A 27 -14.11 18.53 -6.83
CA MET A 27 -13.23 19.02 -5.77
C MET A 27 -13.70 18.57 -4.37
N GLU A 28 -15.01 18.48 -4.16
CA GLU A 28 -15.59 17.92 -2.93
C GLU A 28 -15.33 16.41 -2.80
N THR A 29 -15.38 15.63 -3.88
CA THR A 29 -15.08 14.20 -3.82
C THR A 29 -13.62 13.94 -3.45
N ILE A 30 -12.68 14.71 -4.00
CA ILE A 30 -11.25 14.63 -3.63
C ILE A 30 -11.08 14.90 -2.13
N ARG A 31 -11.67 15.99 -1.62
CA ARG A 31 -11.63 16.32 -0.18
C ARG A 31 -12.30 15.26 0.69
N ALA A 32 -13.37 14.63 0.22
CA ALA A 32 -14.02 13.55 0.94
C ALA A 32 -13.11 12.31 1.04
N ALA A 33 -12.41 11.98 -0.05
CA ALA A 33 -11.43 10.89 -0.07
C ALA A 33 -10.26 11.16 0.89
N GLU A 34 -9.64 12.35 0.85
CA GLU A 34 -8.57 12.73 1.78
C GLU A 34 -9.00 12.62 3.26
N ARG A 35 -10.23 13.05 3.57
CA ARG A 35 -10.77 12.91 4.93
C ARG A 35 -10.97 11.44 5.32
N ALA A 36 -11.42 10.60 4.40
CA ALA A 36 -11.62 9.18 4.63
C ALA A 36 -10.28 8.47 4.87
N GLU A 37 -9.24 8.77 4.08
CA GLU A 37 -7.88 8.27 4.28
C GLU A 37 -7.33 8.69 5.65
N ALA A 38 -7.42 9.98 5.99
CA ALA A 38 -6.97 10.47 7.29
C ALA A 38 -7.77 9.87 8.47
N ALA A 39 -9.04 9.51 8.27
CA ALA A 39 -9.83 8.79 9.28
C ALA A 39 -9.37 7.33 9.40
N TYR A 40 -9.05 6.68 8.29
CA TYR A 40 -8.49 5.33 8.25
C TYR A 40 -7.14 5.26 8.95
N GLU A 41 -6.20 6.15 8.64
CA GLU A 41 -4.89 6.21 9.30
C GLU A 41 -5.00 6.41 10.82
N ARG A 42 -5.89 7.31 11.26
CA ARG A 42 -6.17 7.52 12.69
C ARG A 42 -6.73 6.27 13.35
N LYS A 43 -7.63 5.54 12.66
CA LYS A 43 -8.17 4.25 13.14
C LYS A 43 -7.04 3.22 13.26
N MET A 44 -6.20 3.11 12.24
CA MET A 44 -5.05 2.21 12.21
C MET A 44 -4.12 2.47 13.40
N TYR A 45 -3.75 3.74 13.65
CA TYR A 45 -2.88 4.11 14.78
C TYR A 45 -3.56 3.86 16.14
N ARG A 46 -4.82 4.29 16.31
CA ARG A 46 -5.57 4.13 17.57
C ARG A 46 -5.71 2.67 17.98
N TYR A 47 -5.96 1.78 17.02
CA TYR A 47 -6.18 0.35 17.28
C TYR A 47 -4.94 -0.51 17.03
N LYS A 48 -3.78 0.10 16.73
CA LYS A 48 -2.54 -0.60 16.38
C LYS A 48 -2.76 -1.69 15.31
N ALA A 49 -3.60 -1.39 14.33
CA ALA A 49 -3.92 -2.31 13.24
C ALA A 49 -2.88 -2.22 12.11
N GLN A 50 -1.59 -2.16 12.47
CA GLN A 50 -0.50 -2.09 11.49
C GLN A 50 -0.30 -3.40 10.73
N TYR A 51 -0.77 -4.51 11.32
CA TYR A 51 -0.67 -5.84 10.74
C TYR A 51 -2.09 -6.37 10.55
N SER A 52 -2.45 -6.67 9.30
CA SER A 52 -3.61 -7.53 9.04
C SER A 52 -3.20 -8.98 9.29
N LEU A 53 -4.11 -9.77 9.86
CA LEU A 53 -3.93 -11.23 9.93
C LEU A 53 -3.94 -11.85 8.53
N ASP A 54 -4.62 -11.20 7.58
CA ASP A 54 -4.71 -11.60 6.18
C ASP A 54 -3.58 -11.03 5.31
N CYS A 55 -2.46 -10.62 5.89
CA CYS A 55 -1.36 -10.03 5.12
C CYS A 55 -0.70 -11.05 4.17
N GLU A 56 -1.00 -12.35 4.32
CA GLU A 56 -0.38 -13.48 3.59
C GLU A 56 1.15 -13.36 3.50
N ASN A 57 1.76 -12.67 4.47
CA ASN A 57 3.18 -12.36 4.47
C ASN A 57 4.05 -13.53 4.94
N GLY A 58 3.43 -14.68 5.21
CA GLY A 58 4.11 -15.91 5.54
C GLY A 58 4.73 -15.94 6.94
N ILE A 59 4.31 -15.06 7.86
CA ILE A 59 4.85 -15.02 9.24
C ILE A 59 4.67 -16.35 9.98
N GLU A 60 3.63 -17.11 9.65
CA GLU A 60 3.39 -18.46 10.14
C GLU A 60 4.50 -19.44 9.75
N ASN A 61 5.15 -19.23 8.59
CA ASN A 61 6.26 -20.05 8.12
C ASN A 61 7.57 -19.74 8.85
N ALA A 62 7.72 -18.56 9.44
CA ALA A 62 8.90 -18.19 10.22
C ALA A 62 8.90 -18.82 11.63
N VAL A 63 7.73 -19.08 12.19
CA VAL A 63 7.58 -19.69 13.53
C VAL A 63 7.49 -21.22 13.44
N LEU A 64 6.94 -21.75 12.35
CA LEU A 64 6.85 -23.20 12.13
C LEU A 64 8.18 -23.76 11.64
N LEU A 65 8.85 -24.56 12.48
CA LEU A 65 9.91 -25.46 12.05
C LEU A 65 9.31 -26.54 11.14
N LYS A 66 9.33 -26.31 9.83
CA LYS A 66 8.94 -27.32 8.85
C LYS A 66 10.08 -28.33 8.70
N PRO A 67 9.83 -29.64 8.88
CA PRO A 67 10.84 -30.65 8.60
C PRO A 67 11.21 -30.55 7.12
N GLN A 68 12.50 -30.49 6.81
CA GLN A 68 12.94 -30.43 5.42
C GLN A 68 12.56 -31.71 4.70
N THR A 69 11.90 -31.56 3.56
CA THR A 69 11.65 -32.67 2.64
C THR A 69 12.96 -33.00 1.91
N PRO A 70 13.14 -34.27 1.49
CA PRO A 70 14.34 -34.68 0.77
C PRO A 70 14.55 -33.92 -0.55
N GLU A 71 13.48 -33.45 -1.18
CA GLU A 71 13.53 -32.61 -2.40
C GLU A 71 14.18 -31.24 -2.11
N MET A 72 13.77 -30.55 -1.03
CA MET A 72 14.34 -29.26 -0.61
C MET A 72 15.84 -29.37 -0.30
N LEU A 73 16.27 -30.48 0.31
CA LEU A 73 17.68 -30.76 0.58
C LEU A 73 18.52 -30.92 -0.69
N LEU A 74 17.94 -31.45 -1.76
CA LEU A 74 18.61 -31.57 -3.05
C LEU A 74 18.70 -30.22 -3.75
N GLU A 75 17.65 -29.41 -3.70
CA GLU A 75 17.63 -28.04 -4.24
C GLU A 75 18.65 -27.13 -3.54
N GLU A 76 18.72 -27.15 -2.20
CA GLU A 76 19.70 -26.37 -1.44
C GLU A 76 21.15 -26.75 -1.79
N LYS A 77 21.42 -28.05 -2.03
CA LYS A 77 22.74 -28.51 -2.47
C LYS A 77 23.12 -28.01 -3.87
N GLN A 78 22.15 -27.93 -4.79
CA GLN A 78 22.39 -27.37 -6.13
C GLN A 78 22.64 -25.86 -6.11
N PHE A 79 22.00 -25.12 -5.20
CA PHE A 79 22.19 -23.67 -5.06
C PHE A 79 23.51 -23.28 -4.37
N GLN A 80 24.19 -24.22 -3.70
CA GLN A 80 25.48 -23.99 -3.04
C GLN A 80 26.70 -24.38 -3.89
N GLU A 81 26.50 -24.96 -5.07
CA GLU A 81 27.53 -25.14 -6.11
C GLU A 81 27.66 -23.89 -7.00
#